data_AF-X1Q6H3-F1
#
_entry.id   AF-X1Q6H3-F1
#
_cell.length_a   1.000
_cell.length_b   1.000
_cell.length_c   1.000
_cell.angle_alpha   90.00
_cell.angle_beta   90.00
_cell.angle_gamma   90.00
#
_symmetry.space_group_name_H-M   'P 1'
#
loop_
_entity.id
_entity.type
_entity.pdbx_description
1 polymer ?
#
loop_
_entity_poly.entity_id
_entity_poly.type
_entity_poly.pdbx_seq_one_letter_code
_entity_poly.pdbx_strand_id
1 'polypeptide(L)'
;MLECVKACEAQAINHEMEDEIVEVDVGNIIVATGFQQFDPSVIYEYGYGRYDNVITGLQFERLSNASGPSNGEVLLTDGRKPESITIRLSAQGEDSG
;
A
#
# COMPACT_ATOMS: atom_id res chain seq x y z
N MET A 1 26.43 5.65 -0.64
CA MET A 1 25.08 6.09 -0.27
C MET A 1 24.67 7.44 -0.90
N LEU A 2 25.48 8.03 -1.80
CA LEU A 2 25.14 9.28 -2.53
C LEU A 2 24.86 9.01 -4.03
N GLU A 3 24.55 7.77 -4.40
CA GLU A 3 24.39 7.38 -5.81
C GLU A 3 23.15 8.04 -6.44
N CYS A 4 22.08 8.23 -5.67
CA CYS A 4 20.91 9.00 -6.12
C CYS A 4 21.26 10.47 -6.40
N VAL A 5 22.11 11.11 -5.58
CA VAL A 5 22.58 12.50 -5.79
C VAL A 5 23.35 12.62 -7.09
N LYS A 6 24.26 11.67 -7.36
CA LYS A 6 25.04 11.64 -8.61
C LYS A 6 24.17 11.40 -9.84
N ALA A 7 23.15 10.54 -9.73
CA ALA A 7 22.24 10.22 -10.82
C ALA A 7 21.23 11.35 -11.12
N CYS A 8 21.04 12.29 -10.20
CA CYS A 8 20.06 13.36 -10.32
C CYS A 8 20.62 14.54 -11.13
N GLU A 9 20.33 14.58 -12.44
CA GLU A 9 20.74 15.69 -13.32
C GLU A 9 20.14 17.05 -12.89
N ALA A 10 18.94 17.04 -12.30
CA ALA A 10 18.27 18.25 -11.82
C ALA A 10 18.87 18.80 -10.51
N GLN A 11 19.83 18.09 -9.89
CA GLN A 11 20.48 18.49 -8.63
C GLN A 11 19.50 18.78 -7.48
N ALA A 12 18.37 18.07 -7.43
CA ALA A 12 17.28 18.35 -6.50
C ALA A 12 17.40 17.67 -5.12
N ILE A 13 18.35 16.74 -4.94
CA ILE A 13 18.47 15.94 -3.71
C ILE A 13 19.40 16.64 -2.72
N ASN A 14 18.85 17.02 -1.57
CA ASN A 14 19.61 17.57 -0.44
C ASN A 14 19.40 16.70 0.81
N HIS A 15 20.48 16.07 1.30
CA HIS A 15 20.45 15.23 2.50
C HIS A 15 20.54 16.04 3.81
N GLU A 16 20.81 17.34 3.71
CA GLU A 16 20.92 18.28 4.84
C GLU A 16 19.64 19.12 5.00
N MET A 17 18.53 18.73 4.36
CA MET A 17 17.25 19.42 4.49
C MET A 17 16.69 19.23 5.91
N GLU A 18 16.30 20.35 6.55
CA GLU A 18 15.71 20.38 7.89
C GLU A 18 14.21 20.73 7.83
N ASP A 19 13.49 20.39 8.90
CA ASP A 19 12.06 20.69 9.04
C ASP A 19 11.82 22.20 9.22
N GLU A 20 10.70 22.70 8.70
CA GLU A 20 10.27 24.10 8.83
C GLU A 20 8.85 24.18 9.42
N ILE A 21 8.63 25.14 10.31
CA ILE A 21 7.29 25.48 10.82
C ILE A 21 6.78 26.69 10.05
N VAL A 22 5.65 26.53 9.38
CA VAL A 22 5.00 27.59 8.61
C VAL A 22 3.69 28.00 9.29
N GLU A 23 3.57 29.29 9.61
CA GLU A 23 2.35 29.88 10.14
C GLU A 23 1.49 30.43 9.00
N VAL A 24 0.22 30.02 8.93
CA VAL A 24 -0.72 30.45 7.90
C VAL A 24 -2.05 30.80 8.55
N ASP A 25 -2.61 31.97 8.20
CA ASP A 25 -3.94 32.38 8.63
C ASP A 25 -4.99 31.87 7.63
N VAL A 26 -5.95 31.08 8.11
CA VAL A 26 -6.98 30.45 7.28
C VAL A 26 -8.37 30.62 7.89
N GLY A 27 -9.36 30.88 7.03
CA GLY A 27 -10.74 31.05 7.47
C GLY A 27 -11.49 29.75 7.74
N ASN A 28 -11.10 28.64 7.09
CA ASN A 28 -11.75 27.34 7.22
C ASN A 28 -10.74 26.20 7.03
N ILE A 29 -11.01 25.04 7.65
CA ILE A 29 -10.21 23.82 7.54
C ILE A 29 -11.11 22.67 7.10
N ILE A 30 -10.67 21.89 6.11
CA ILE A 30 -11.34 20.67 5.65
C ILE A 30 -10.46 19.48 6.02
N VAL A 31 -11.01 18.51 6.77
CA VAL A 31 -10.31 17.28 7.13
C VAL A 31 -10.64 16.19 6.10
N ALA A 32 -9.63 15.75 5.35
CA ALA A 32 -9.78 14.75 4.28
C ALA A 32 -8.59 13.76 4.27
N THR A 33 -8.21 13.25 5.46
CA THR A 33 -7.03 12.37 5.64
C THR A 33 -7.24 10.93 5.16
N GLY A 34 -8.43 10.58 4.66
CA GLY A 34 -8.75 9.24 4.17
C GLY A 34 -8.99 8.21 5.27
N PHE A 35 -8.70 6.94 4.98
CA PHE A 35 -8.85 5.80 5.90
C PHE A 35 -7.67 4.84 5.75
N GLN A 36 -7.47 3.98 6.75
CA GLN A 36 -6.50 2.88 6.70
C GLN A 36 -7.21 1.54 6.49
N GLN A 37 -6.60 0.64 5.73
CA GLN A 37 -7.13 -0.70 5.52
C GLN A 37 -7.03 -1.53 6.81
N PHE A 38 -8.07 -2.33 7.09
CA PHE A 38 -8.05 -3.35 8.14
C PHE A 38 -6.91 -4.34 7.92
N ASP A 39 -6.22 -4.74 9.00
CA ASP A 39 -5.19 -5.78 8.96
C ASP A 39 -5.81 -7.16 9.27
N PRO A 40 -5.96 -8.05 8.26
CA PRO A 40 -6.57 -9.36 8.47
C PRO A 40 -5.64 -10.37 9.15
N SER A 41 -4.41 -9.98 9.55
CA SER A 41 -3.50 -10.84 10.32
C SER A 41 -4.11 -11.30 11.66
N VAL A 42 -5.04 -10.51 12.21
CA VAL A 42 -5.77 -10.83 13.45
C VAL A 42 -6.79 -11.96 13.28
N ILE A 43 -7.25 -12.23 12.06
CA ILE A 43 -8.18 -13.31 11.74
C ILE A 43 -7.37 -14.55 11.36
N TYR A 44 -6.94 -15.30 12.38
CA TYR A 44 -6.00 -16.40 12.19
C TYR A 44 -6.48 -17.41 11.15
N GLU A 45 -7.76 -17.77 11.14
CA GLU A 45 -8.34 -18.75 10.23
C GLU A 45 -8.18 -18.40 8.74
N TYR A 46 -8.00 -17.13 8.39
CA TYR A 46 -7.80 -16.71 6.99
C TYR A 46 -6.36 -16.91 6.53
N GLY A 47 -5.40 -17.01 7.45
CA GLY A 47 -4.02 -17.33 7.12
C GLY A 47 -3.27 -16.21 6.38
N TYR A 48 -3.75 -14.97 6.43
CA TYR A 48 -3.01 -13.82 5.93
C TYR A 48 -1.65 -13.68 6.63
N GLY A 49 -0.59 -13.49 5.85
CA GLY A 49 0.80 -13.50 6.35
C GLY A 49 1.39 -14.90 6.63
N ARG A 50 0.58 -15.97 6.55
CA ARG A 50 1.05 -17.37 6.67
C ARG A 50 1.00 -18.13 5.34
N TYR A 51 0.02 -17.83 4.50
CA TYR A 51 -0.12 -18.41 3.18
C TYR A 51 0.18 -17.36 2.11
N ASP A 52 1.14 -17.67 1.24
CA ASP A 52 1.70 -16.77 0.24
C ASP A 52 0.65 -16.11 -0.68
N ASN A 53 -0.39 -16.86 -1.05
CA ASN A 53 -1.41 -16.42 -2.00
C ASN A 53 -2.70 -15.94 -1.32
N VAL A 54 -2.68 -15.73 0.00
CA VAL A 54 -3.76 -15.02 0.73
C VAL A 54 -3.38 -13.56 0.81
N ILE A 55 -4.05 -12.74 0.02
CA ILE A 55 -3.78 -11.30 -0.11
C ILE A 55 -5.04 -10.48 0.21
N THR A 56 -4.85 -9.21 0.57
CA THR A 56 -5.97 -8.29 0.79
C THR A 56 -6.53 -7.77 -0.53
N GLY A 57 -7.76 -7.23 -0.50
CA GLY A 57 -8.38 -6.62 -1.68
C GLY A 57 -7.53 -5.50 -2.29
N LEU A 58 -6.89 -4.66 -1.46
CA LEU A 58 -6.01 -3.59 -1.95
C LEU A 58 -4.74 -4.13 -2.64
N GLN A 59 -4.17 -5.23 -2.13
CA GLN A 59 -3.05 -5.90 -2.79
C GLN A 59 -3.46 -6.49 -4.14
N PHE A 60 -4.65 -7.09 -4.22
CA PHE A 60 -5.22 -7.58 -5.47
C PHE A 60 -5.42 -6.44 -6.49
N GLU A 61 -5.96 -5.30 -6.08
CA GLU A 61 -6.08 -4.10 -6.91
C GLU A 61 -4.72 -3.63 -7.44
N ARG A 62 -3.67 -3.63 -6.62
CA ARG A 62 -2.32 -3.28 -7.06
C ARG A 62 -1.82 -4.25 -8.14
N LEU A 63 -2.06 -5.56 -8.02
CA LEU A 63 -1.68 -6.54 -9.03
C LEU A 63 -2.48 -6.37 -10.34
N SER A 64 -3.78 -6.10 -10.24
CA SER A 64 -4.64 -5.92 -11.43
C SER A 64 -4.45 -4.57 -12.12
N ASN A 65 -3.79 -3.60 -11.47
CA ASN A 65 -3.56 -2.28 -12.03
C ASN A 65 -2.46 -2.32 -13.11
N ALA A 66 -2.70 -1.70 -14.27
CA ALA A 66 -1.74 -1.65 -15.38
C ALA A 66 -0.41 -0.95 -15.03
N SER A 67 -0.43 0.02 -14.10
CA SER A 67 0.76 0.67 -13.53
C SER A 67 1.19 0.04 -12.21
N GLY A 68 0.65 -1.14 -11.90
CA GLY A 68 1.00 -1.96 -10.76
C GLY A 68 2.32 -2.70 -10.94
N PRO A 69 2.82 -3.34 -9.87
CA PRO A 69 4.11 -4.05 -9.91
C PRO A 69 4.15 -5.21 -10.91
N SER A 70 3.00 -5.75 -11.31
CA SER A 70 2.87 -6.84 -12.28
C SER A 70 2.28 -6.39 -13.62
N ASN A 71 2.26 -5.08 -13.91
CA ASN A 71 1.70 -4.50 -15.14
C ASN A 71 0.25 -4.95 -15.45
N GLY A 72 -0.55 -5.17 -14.41
CA GLY A 72 -1.94 -5.60 -14.51
C GLY A 72 -2.16 -7.10 -14.53
N GLU A 73 -1.10 -7.91 -14.40
CA GLU A 73 -1.23 -9.37 -14.31
C GLU A 73 -1.42 -9.83 -12.87
N VAL A 74 -2.49 -10.59 -12.62
CA VAL A 74 -2.68 -11.30 -11.35
C VAL A 74 -1.90 -12.61 -11.41
N LEU A 75 -0.79 -12.66 -10.68
CA LEU A 75 0.10 -13.82 -10.60
C LEU A 75 0.16 -14.34 -9.15
N LEU A 76 0.31 -15.65 -9.01
CA LEU A 76 0.66 -16.30 -7.75
C LEU A 76 2.11 -15.98 -7.38
N THR A 77 2.53 -16.28 -6.16
CA THR A 77 3.92 -16.06 -5.71
C THR A 77 4.97 -16.84 -6.50
N ASP A 78 4.59 -17.93 -7.16
CA ASP A 78 5.45 -18.68 -8.07
C ASP A 78 5.43 -18.16 -9.52
N GLY A 79 4.73 -17.05 -9.78
CA GLY A 79 4.64 -16.40 -11.08
C GLY A 79 3.60 -17.00 -12.03
N ARG A 80 2.86 -18.05 -11.64
CA ARG A 80 1.81 -18.62 -12.48
C ARG A 80 0.51 -17.82 -12.37
N LYS A 81 -0.33 -17.88 -13.41
CA LYS A 81 -1.70 -17.35 -13.36
C LYS A 81 -2.58 -18.28 -12.55
N PRO A 82 -3.41 -17.78 -11.61
CA PRO A 82 -4.33 -18.61 -10.86
C PRO A 82 -5.41 -19.19 -11.78
N GLU A 83 -5.71 -20.48 -11.64
CA GLU A 83 -6.82 -21.12 -12.34
C GLU A 83 -8.19 -20.74 -11.72
N SER A 84 -8.19 -20.42 -10.42
CA SER A 84 -9.39 -20.03 -9.67
C SER A 84 -9.04 -19.02 -8.58
N ILE A 85 -9.94 -18.06 -8.35
CA ILE A 85 -9.82 -17.06 -7.28
C ILE A 85 -11.07 -17.11 -6.42
N THR A 86 -10.91 -17.06 -5.10
CA THR A 86 -12.02 -16.95 -4.14
C THR A 86 -11.95 -15.59 -3.45
N ILE A 87 -13.07 -14.87 -3.46
CA ILE A 87 -13.20 -13.58 -2.76
C ILE A 87 -13.97 -13.81 -1.46
N ARG A 88 -13.36 -13.49 -0.33
CA ARG A 88 -14.03 -13.48 0.98
C ARG A 88 -14.52 -12.07 1.28
N LEU A 89 -15.84 -11.89 1.22
CA LEU A 89 -16.48 -10.65 1.66
C LEU A 89 -16.53 -10.60 3.20
N SER A 90 -16.54 -9.38 3.74
CA SER A 90 -16.68 -9.11 5.18
C SER A 90 -15.58 -9.71 6.05
N ALA A 91 -14.32 -9.62 5.61
CA ALA A 91 -13.15 -9.86 6.46
C ALA A 91 -12.90 -8.64 7.36
N GLN A 92 -13.79 -8.41 8.31
CA GLN A 92 -13.66 -7.40 9.36
C GLN A 92 -13.99 -8.10 10.68
N GLY A 93 -13.07 -8.05 11.64
CA GLY A 93 -13.40 -8.41 13.02
C GLY A 93 -14.31 -7.34 13.62
N GLU A 94 -15.12 -7.69 14.63
CA GLU A 94 -15.78 -6.67 15.44
C GLU A 94 -14.69 -5.79 16.06
N ASP A 95 -14.70 -4.49 15.75
CA ASP A 95 -13.78 -3.50 16.28
C ASP A 95 -13.76 -3.60 17.80
N SER A 96 -12.77 -4.29 18.35
CA SER A 96 -12.47 -4.27 19.78
C SER A 96 -11.52 -3.10 19.98
N GLY A 97 -12.09 -1.95 20.32
CA GLY A 97 -11.37 -0.72 20.61
C GLY A 97 -10.34 -0.85 21.72
#